data_AF-A0A838TH94-F1
#
_entry.id   AF-A0A838TH94-F1
#
_cell.length_a   1.000
_cell.length_b   1.000
_cell.length_c   1.000
_cell.angle_alpha   90.00
_cell.angle_beta   90.00
_cell.angle_gamma   90.00
#
_symmetry.space_group_name_H-M   'P 1'
#
loop_
_entity.id
_entity.type
_entity.pdbx_description
1 polymer ?
#
loop_
_entity_poly.entity_id
_entity_poly.type
_entity_poly.pdbx_seq_one_letter_code
_entity_poly.pdbx_strand_id
1 'polypeptide(L)'
;MEGRAVGFALGSFPRGSVRGGGKSDGARRRDGREFDRPLGRLRDTGELARFHRPRHLSQPQSEGRTLYGAEVMVRPSAQGRGVGKQLYKARRALVRQLGLLRIRAGARLCGYRRYADRLTAEQYVLRVMAGDLSDSTLCFQLKQGFVPLAVAPDYLHHDPESLGYAAVIEWLNPEVATAQDFNVRHTSFAQA
;
A
#
# COMPACT_ATOMS: atom_id res chain seq x y z
N MET A 1 21.57 -2.33 -22.31
CA MET A 1 20.22 -2.88 -22.56
C MET A 1 19.25 -2.05 -21.75
N GLU A 2 18.55 -1.14 -22.43
CA GLU A 2 17.64 -0.17 -21.83
C GLU A 2 16.35 -0.85 -21.37
N GLY A 3 16.07 -0.80 -20.07
CA GLY A 3 14.80 -1.25 -19.51
C GLY A 3 13.73 -0.18 -19.72
N ARG A 4 12.84 -0.40 -20.69
CA ARG A 4 11.63 0.41 -20.85
C ARG A 4 10.65 0.16 -19.71
N ALA A 5 10.48 1.13 -18.83
CA ALA A 5 9.35 1.17 -17.90
C ALA A 5 8.09 1.55 -18.68
N VAL A 6 7.09 0.67 -18.67
CA VAL A 6 5.76 0.95 -19.21
C VAL A 6 4.95 1.64 -18.11
N GLY A 7 4.85 2.97 -18.18
CA GLY A 7 3.99 3.76 -17.32
C GLY A 7 2.53 3.63 -17.77
N PHE A 8 1.65 3.16 -16.88
CA PHE A 8 0.21 3.18 -17.11
C PHE A 8 -0.36 4.54 -16.66
N ALA A 9 -1.06 5.19 -17.59
CA ALA A 9 -1.74 6.46 -17.38
C ALA A 9 -2.90 6.31 -16.37
N LEU A 10 -2.92 7.20 -15.37
CA LEU A 10 -4.06 7.40 -14.46
C LEU A 10 -5.24 7.99 -15.27
N GLY A 11 -6.31 7.20 -15.42
CA GLY A 11 -7.56 7.66 -16.00
C GLY A 11 -8.19 8.78 -15.16
N SER A 12 -8.46 9.91 -15.81
CA SER A 12 -9.15 11.05 -15.23
C SER A 12 -10.64 10.73 -15.03
N PHE A 13 -11.13 10.83 -13.79
CA PHE A 13 -12.58 10.80 -13.51
C PHE A 13 -13.16 12.23 -13.64
N PRO A 14 -14.21 12.44 -14.44
CA PRO A 14 -14.86 13.75 -14.52
C PRO A 14 -15.65 14.06 -13.24
N ARG A 15 -15.46 15.29 -12.73
CA ARG A 15 -16.27 15.86 -11.64
C ARG A 15 -17.70 16.12 -12.14
N GLY A 16 -18.68 15.40 -11.60
CA GLY A 16 -20.09 15.73 -11.76
C GLY A 16 -20.48 16.94 -10.90
N SER A 17 -20.96 18.00 -11.54
CA SER A 17 -21.55 19.17 -10.89
C SER A 17 -22.94 18.85 -10.34
N VAL A 18 -23.17 19.07 -9.04
CA VAL A 18 -24.52 19.04 -8.45
C VAL A 18 -25.15 20.41 -8.64
N ARG A 19 -26.18 20.53 -9.50
CA ARG A 19 -27.12 21.65 -9.50
C ARG A 19 -28.29 21.32 -8.58
N GLY A 20 -28.58 22.22 -7.65
CA GLY A 20 -29.78 22.19 -6.83
C GLY A 20 -31.03 22.51 -7.66
N GLY A 21 -32.14 21.88 -7.30
CA GLY A 21 -33.46 22.14 -7.86
C GLY A 21 -34.57 21.63 -6.94
N GLY A 22 -35.28 22.58 -6.33
CA GLY A 22 -36.73 22.63 -6.09
C GLY A 22 -37.52 21.37 -5.69
N LYS A 23 -38.18 21.49 -4.54
CA LYS A 23 -39.30 20.67 -4.03
C LYS A 23 -40.49 20.61 -5.00
N SER A 24 -41.20 19.47 -5.03
CA SER A 24 -42.67 19.41 -4.90
C SER A 24 -43.15 17.98 -4.59
N ASP A 25 -44.24 17.92 -3.83
CA ASP A 25 -44.87 16.79 -3.14
C ASP A 25 -45.34 15.61 -4.00
N GLY A 26 -45.50 14.45 -3.34
CA GLY A 26 -46.19 13.28 -3.89
C GLY A 26 -46.11 12.04 -3.00
N ALA A 27 -46.89 12.04 -1.92
CA ALA A 27 -46.98 10.96 -0.95
C ALA A 27 -47.37 9.60 -1.55
N ARG A 28 -46.64 8.53 -1.21
CA ARG A 28 -47.20 7.19 -0.97
C ARG A 28 -46.45 6.52 0.18
N ARG A 29 -47.16 6.37 1.29
CA ARG A 29 -46.76 5.51 2.42
C ARG A 29 -46.70 4.07 1.90
N ARG A 30 -45.56 3.39 2.06
CA ARG A 30 -45.50 1.92 2.01
C ARG A 30 -45.23 1.38 3.41
N ASP A 31 -46.08 0.43 3.72
CA ASP A 31 -46.35 -0.17 5.02
C ASP A 31 -45.15 -0.98 5.51
N GLY A 32 -44.83 -0.81 6.80
CA GLY A 32 -43.80 -1.59 7.47
C GLY A 32 -44.36 -2.96 7.80
N ARG A 33 -43.95 -3.99 7.05
CA ARG A 33 -44.04 -5.41 7.42
C ARG A 33 -43.34 -6.29 6.38
N GLU A 34 -42.00 -6.34 6.39
CA GLU A 34 -41.26 -7.42 5.73
C GLU A 34 -39.85 -7.64 6.31
N PHE A 35 -39.77 -7.85 7.63
CA PHE A 35 -38.54 -8.29 8.30
C PHE A 35 -38.86 -9.39 9.31
N ASP A 36 -39.48 -10.47 8.84
CA ASP A 36 -39.60 -11.70 9.64
C ASP A 36 -39.75 -12.95 8.75
N ARG A 37 -38.65 -13.31 8.06
CA ARG A 37 -38.49 -14.66 7.52
C ARG A 37 -37.33 -15.35 8.24
N PRO A 38 -37.52 -16.56 8.81
CA PRO A 38 -36.44 -17.28 9.46
C PRO A 38 -35.38 -17.68 8.44
N LEU A 39 -34.11 -17.43 8.78
CA LEU A 39 -32.95 -17.93 8.06
C LEU A 39 -33.03 -19.47 8.02
N GLY A 40 -33.23 -20.01 6.81
CA GLY A 40 -33.22 -21.43 6.56
C GLY A 40 -31.93 -22.06 7.08
N ARG A 41 -32.10 -23.11 7.88
CA ARG A 41 -31.06 -23.95 8.47
C ARG A 41 -30.13 -24.46 7.36
N LEU A 42 -28.89 -23.93 7.26
CA LEU A 42 -27.87 -24.48 6.37
C LEU A 42 -27.57 -25.91 6.84
N ARG A 43 -27.94 -26.89 6.03
CA ARG A 43 -27.54 -28.28 6.20
C ARG A 43 -26.05 -28.38 5.89
N ASP A 44 -25.33 -28.86 6.89
CA ASP A 44 -24.00 -29.41 6.78
C ASP A 44 -23.95 -30.40 5.60
N THR A 45 -23.29 -29.99 4.53
CA THR A 45 -22.94 -30.89 3.43
C THR A 45 -21.46 -30.68 3.20
N GLY A 46 -20.68 -31.70 3.55
CA GLY A 46 -19.23 -31.67 3.56
C GLY A 46 -18.68 -31.44 2.17
N GLU A 47 -18.30 -30.19 1.90
CA GLU A 47 -17.34 -29.85 0.86
C GLU A 47 -16.39 -28.81 1.44
N LEU A 48 -15.49 -29.30 2.30
CA LEU A 48 -14.26 -28.58 2.63
C LEU A 48 -13.61 -28.21 1.31
N ALA A 49 -13.71 -26.94 0.93
CA ALA A 49 -12.99 -26.37 -0.19
C ALA A 49 -11.51 -26.60 0.07
N ARG A 50 -11.00 -27.72 -0.47
CA ARG A 50 -9.57 -28.04 -0.50
C ARG A 50 -8.97 -26.89 -1.27
N PHE A 51 -8.30 -26.00 -0.55
CA PHE A 51 -7.48 -24.95 -1.13
C PHE A 51 -6.34 -25.67 -1.88
N HIS A 52 -6.62 -26.03 -3.13
CA HIS A 52 -5.67 -26.68 -4.01
C HIS A 52 -4.48 -25.72 -4.10
N ARG A 53 -3.32 -26.11 -3.56
CA ARG A 53 -2.05 -25.48 -3.92
C ARG A 53 -2.04 -25.44 -5.44
N PRO A 54 -1.96 -24.26 -6.09
CA PRO A 54 -1.74 -24.24 -7.52
C PRO A 54 -0.40 -24.95 -7.77
N ARG A 55 -0.46 -26.13 -8.40
CA ARG A 55 0.73 -26.74 -9.00
C ARG A 55 1.18 -25.80 -10.11
N HIS A 56 2.45 -25.42 -10.04
CA HIS A 56 3.23 -24.70 -11.04
C HIS A 56 2.44 -23.99 -12.14
N LEU A 57 2.12 -22.71 -11.88
CA LEU A 57 2.10 -21.74 -12.95
C LEU A 57 3.54 -21.66 -13.49
N SER A 58 3.83 -22.41 -14.55
CA SER A 58 4.99 -22.21 -15.41
C SER A 58 4.81 -20.87 -16.14
N GLN A 59 4.93 -19.77 -15.40
CA GLN A 59 5.14 -18.46 -15.99
C GLN A 59 6.58 -18.42 -16.52
N PRO A 60 6.81 -17.84 -17.71
CA PRO A 60 8.16 -17.62 -18.19
C PRO A 60 8.94 -16.84 -17.14
N GLN A 61 10.18 -17.24 -16.89
CA GLN A 61 11.10 -16.63 -15.94
C GLN A 61 11.27 -15.14 -16.26
N SER A 62 10.40 -14.28 -15.74
CA SER A 62 10.92 -13.02 -15.22
C SER A 62 11.53 -13.40 -13.87
N GLU A 63 12.86 -13.47 -13.80
CA GLU A 63 13.68 -13.76 -12.61
C GLU A 63 13.53 -12.71 -11.49
N GLY A 64 12.42 -11.98 -11.46
CA GLY A 64 12.16 -10.92 -10.52
C GLY A 64 12.04 -11.48 -9.11
N ARG A 65 13.09 -11.35 -8.31
CA ARG A 65 13.09 -11.70 -6.88
C ARG A 65 12.36 -10.66 -6.00
N THR A 66 11.70 -9.67 -6.59
CA THR A 66 11.13 -8.52 -5.89
C THR A 66 9.66 -8.32 -6.25
N LEU A 67 8.80 -8.24 -5.26
CA LEU A 67 7.44 -7.73 -5.42
C LEU A 67 7.44 -6.20 -5.31
N TYR A 68 7.02 -5.50 -6.36
CA TYR A 68 6.80 -4.07 -6.28
C TYR A 68 5.42 -3.74 -5.69
N GLY A 69 5.39 -2.97 -4.60
CA GLY A 69 4.16 -2.54 -3.96
C GLY A 69 3.70 -1.20 -4.51
N ALA A 70 2.83 -1.23 -5.53
CA ALA A 70 2.34 -0.02 -6.19
C ALA A 70 1.63 0.94 -5.21
N GLU A 71 0.53 0.51 -4.57
CA GLU A 71 -0.11 1.33 -3.53
C GLU A 71 -0.97 0.49 -2.56
N VAL A 72 -1.30 1.08 -1.41
CA VAL A 72 -2.36 0.61 -0.50
C VAL A 72 -3.13 1.82 -0.03
N MET A 73 -4.44 1.82 -0.25
CA MET A 73 -5.34 2.85 0.27
C MET A 73 -6.40 2.21 1.16
N VAL A 74 -6.68 2.85 2.29
CA VAL A 74 -7.77 2.49 3.18
C VAL A 74 -8.73 3.66 3.24
N ARG A 75 -10.03 3.38 3.01
CA ARG A 75 -11.09 4.39 3.12
C ARG A 75 -10.96 5.15 4.45
N PRO A 76 -11.08 6.49 4.49
CA PRO A 76 -10.93 7.27 5.71
C PRO A 76 -11.77 6.75 6.89
N SER A 77 -13.03 6.39 6.65
CA SER A 77 -13.94 5.82 7.66
C SER A 77 -13.55 4.43 8.18
N ALA A 78 -12.59 3.75 7.55
CA ALA A 78 -12.07 2.45 7.94
C ALA A 78 -10.62 2.51 8.48
N GLN A 79 -10.01 3.70 8.54
CA GLN A 79 -8.69 3.89 9.15
C GLN A 79 -8.75 3.66 10.67
N GLY A 80 -7.61 3.39 11.29
CA GLY A 80 -7.54 3.03 12.72
C GLY A 80 -8.05 1.62 13.08
N ARG A 81 -8.75 0.93 12.17
CA ARG A 81 -9.30 -0.42 12.40
C ARG A 81 -8.37 -1.58 12.02
N GLY A 82 -7.10 -1.29 11.73
CA GLY A 82 -6.10 -2.31 11.38
C GLY A 82 -6.17 -2.89 9.96
N VAL A 83 -7.05 -2.38 9.08
CA VAL A 83 -7.20 -2.85 7.69
C VAL A 83 -5.87 -2.81 6.93
N GLY A 84 -5.14 -1.69 7.01
CA GLY A 84 -3.82 -1.56 6.38
C GLY A 84 -2.82 -2.61 6.87
N LYS A 85 -2.82 -2.91 8.18
CA LYS A 85 -1.96 -3.95 8.77
C LYS A 85 -2.26 -5.33 8.19
N GLN A 86 -3.54 -5.65 7.97
CA GLN A 86 -3.95 -6.91 7.33
C GLN A 86 -3.52 -6.98 5.86
N LEU A 87 -3.65 -5.89 5.11
CA LEU A 87 -3.18 -5.83 3.71
C LEU A 87 -1.67 -6.04 3.62
N TYR A 88 -0.89 -5.42 4.51
CA TYR A 88 0.56 -5.65 4.56
C TYR A 88 0.94 -7.06 5.02
N LYS A 89 0.17 -7.65 5.95
CA LYS A 89 0.34 -9.06 6.35
C LYS A 89 0.10 -9.99 5.16
N ALA A 90 -0.98 -9.80 4.42
CA ALA A 90 -1.30 -10.57 3.21
C ALA A 90 -0.22 -10.40 2.14
N ARG A 91 0.28 -9.18 1.93
CA ARG A 91 1.38 -8.90 1.00
C ARG A 91 2.66 -9.67 1.33
N ARG A 92 3.05 -9.71 2.61
CA ARG A 92 4.21 -10.51 3.06
C ARG A 92 3.97 -12.01 2.91
N ALA A 93 2.75 -12.49 3.17
CA ALA A 93 2.39 -13.89 2.97
C ALA A 93 2.50 -14.29 1.49
N LEU A 94 2.05 -13.44 0.57
CA LEU A 94 2.20 -13.66 -0.87
C LEU A 94 3.67 -13.76 -1.30
N VAL A 95 4.51 -12.84 -0.83
CA VAL A 95 5.96 -12.88 -1.10
C VAL A 95 6.62 -14.17 -0.63
N ARG A 96 6.25 -14.65 0.56
CA ARG A 96 6.71 -15.94 1.08
C ARG A 96 6.23 -17.10 0.23
N GLN A 97 4.94 -17.14 -0.11
CA GLN A 97 4.35 -18.19 -0.95
C GLN A 97 5.02 -18.29 -2.33
N LEU A 98 5.43 -17.15 -2.89
CA LEU A 98 6.12 -17.07 -4.18
C LEU A 98 7.64 -17.27 -4.08
N GLY A 99 8.21 -17.42 -2.87
CA GLY A 99 9.65 -17.54 -2.67
C GLY A 99 10.45 -16.29 -3.08
N LEU A 100 9.81 -15.12 -3.09
CA LEU A 100 10.48 -13.87 -3.47
C LEU A 100 11.38 -13.39 -2.34
N LEU A 101 12.48 -12.72 -2.70
CA LEU A 101 13.46 -12.19 -1.77
C LEU A 101 12.91 -10.99 -0.98
N ARG A 102 12.12 -10.13 -1.62
CA ARG A 102 11.77 -8.82 -1.03
C ARG A 102 10.51 -8.17 -1.59
N ILE A 103 10.05 -7.16 -0.88
CA ILE A 103 9.09 -6.16 -1.34
C ILE A 103 9.82 -4.82 -1.45
N ARG A 104 9.64 -4.09 -2.55
CA ARG A 104 10.03 -2.68 -2.68
C ARG A 104 8.83 -1.80 -2.97
N ALA A 105 8.81 -0.58 -2.43
CA ALA A 105 7.75 0.39 -2.70
C ALA A 105 8.30 1.83 -2.57
N GLY A 106 7.58 2.79 -3.14
CA GLY A 106 7.77 4.21 -2.85
C GLY A 106 6.83 4.67 -1.74
N ALA A 107 7.40 5.07 -0.62
CA ALA A 107 6.71 5.69 0.50
C ALA A 107 6.55 7.18 0.23
N ARG A 108 5.34 7.63 -0.05
CA ARG A 108 5.03 9.07 -0.13
C ARG A 108 5.43 9.77 1.17
N LEU A 109 6.19 10.86 1.07
CA LEU A 109 6.58 11.68 2.24
C LEU A 109 5.45 12.67 2.58
N CYS A 110 4.40 12.15 3.22
CA CYS A 110 3.21 12.91 3.57
C CYS A 110 3.53 14.02 4.58
N GLY A 111 3.44 15.27 4.14
CA GLY A 111 3.65 16.45 4.97
C GLY A 111 5.09 16.98 4.99
N TYR A 112 5.98 16.46 4.12
CA TYR A 112 7.33 16.96 3.94
C TYR A 112 7.36 18.45 3.55
N ARG A 113 6.36 18.93 2.78
CA ARG A 113 6.23 20.36 2.43
C ARG A 113 6.37 21.31 3.62
N ARG A 114 5.92 20.92 4.82
CA ARG A 114 5.99 21.74 6.04
C ARG A 114 7.41 21.96 6.57
N TYR A 115 8.37 21.16 6.10
CA TYR A 115 9.75 21.15 6.55
C TYR A 115 10.76 21.43 5.42
N ALA A 116 10.28 21.52 4.17
CA ALA A 116 11.12 21.67 2.99
C ALA A 116 11.89 23.01 2.94
N ASP A 117 11.51 23.99 3.76
CA ASP A 117 12.23 25.24 3.98
C ASP A 117 13.49 25.07 4.86
N ARG A 118 13.57 23.98 5.63
CA ARG A 118 14.61 23.76 6.66
C ARG A 118 15.36 22.45 6.52
N LEU A 119 14.77 21.47 5.84
CA LEU A 119 15.30 20.11 5.72
C LEU A 119 15.28 19.65 4.29
N THR A 120 16.33 18.92 3.90
CA THR A 120 16.26 18.08 2.71
C THR A 120 15.32 16.89 2.95
N ALA A 121 14.88 16.24 1.87
CA ALA A 121 13.98 15.10 1.97
C ALA A 121 14.65 13.91 2.67
N GLU A 122 15.97 13.74 2.49
CA GLU A 122 16.79 12.75 3.18
C GLU A 122 16.85 13.04 4.68
N GLN A 123 17.12 14.30 5.07
CA GLN A 123 17.12 14.71 6.49
C GLN A 123 15.75 14.53 7.14
N TYR A 124 14.67 14.82 6.40
CA TYR A 124 13.31 14.56 6.86
C TYR A 124 13.09 13.06 7.12
N VAL A 125 13.47 12.19 6.18
CA VAL A 125 13.36 10.73 6.35
C VAL A 125 14.18 10.24 7.55
N LEU A 126 15.41 10.72 7.74
CA LEU A 126 16.25 10.38 8.88
C LEU A 126 15.59 10.77 10.22
N ARG A 127 15.00 11.97 10.30
CA ARG A 127 14.26 12.41 11.50
C ARG A 127 12.97 11.63 11.73
N VAL A 128 12.29 11.20 10.68
CA VAL A 128 11.14 10.28 10.80
C VAL A 128 11.59 8.91 11.31
N MET A 129 12.73 8.40 10.85
CA MET A 129 13.31 7.14 11.33
C MET A 129 13.75 7.23 12.80
N ALA A 130 14.31 8.38 13.22
CA ALA A 130 14.70 8.65 14.60
C ALA A 130 13.49 8.82 15.55
N GLY A 131 12.31 9.12 14.99
CA GLY A 131 11.08 9.37 15.75
C GLY A 131 10.86 10.83 16.12
N ASP A 132 11.72 11.74 15.65
CA ASP A 132 11.61 13.18 15.90
C ASP A 132 10.46 13.82 15.11
N LEU A 133 10.13 13.25 13.94
CA LEU A 133 9.07 13.71 13.06
C LEU A 133 8.03 12.62 12.81
N SER A 134 6.78 13.04 12.61
CA SER A 134 5.66 12.14 12.33
C SER A 134 5.18 12.29 10.89
N ASP A 135 5.41 11.26 10.08
CA ASP A 135 4.88 11.09 8.73
C ASP A 135 3.82 9.98 8.73
N SER A 136 2.60 10.30 8.34
CA SER A 136 1.48 9.34 8.40
C SER A 136 1.70 8.08 7.54
N THR A 137 2.42 8.19 6.43
CA THR A 137 2.69 7.09 5.50
C THR A 137 3.94 6.34 5.90
N LEU A 138 5.07 7.06 6.02
CA LEU A 138 6.36 6.45 6.27
C LEU A 138 6.39 5.80 7.66
N CYS A 139 5.91 6.47 8.72
CA CYS A 139 5.86 5.86 10.05
C CYS A 139 5.02 4.57 10.07
N PHE A 140 3.90 4.52 9.32
CA PHE A 140 3.09 3.31 9.24
C PHE A 140 3.86 2.16 8.55
N GLN A 141 4.56 2.45 7.46
CA GLN A 141 5.32 1.46 6.71
C GLN A 141 6.54 0.95 7.49
N LEU A 142 7.24 1.83 8.22
CA LEU A 142 8.30 1.44 9.17
C LEU A 142 7.77 0.46 10.22
N LYS A 143 6.59 0.73 10.80
CA LYS A 143 5.91 -0.19 11.74
C LYS A 143 5.51 -1.54 11.11
N GLN A 144 5.46 -1.64 9.78
CA GLN A 144 5.25 -2.90 9.06
C GLN A 144 6.56 -3.65 8.75
N GLY A 145 7.70 -3.15 9.23
CA GLY A 145 9.03 -3.76 9.09
C GLY A 145 9.78 -3.33 7.83
N PHE A 146 9.34 -2.28 7.15
CA PHE A 146 10.08 -1.73 6.01
C PHE A 146 11.22 -0.83 6.48
N VAL A 147 12.28 -0.80 5.68
CA VAL A 147 13.46 0.05 5.91
C VAL A 147 13.63 0.99 4.71
N PRO A 148 13.85 2.29 4.92
CA PRO A 148 14.19 3.22 3.84
C PRO A 148 15.58 2.91 3.28
N LEU A 149 15.69 2.94 1.95
CA LEU A 149 16.93 2.73 1.22
C LEU A 149 17.43 4.02 0.58
N ALA A 150 16.55 4.82 0.01
CA ALA A 150 16.92 6.09 -0.60
C ALA A 150 15.71 7.03 -0.63
N VAL A 151 15.95 8.28 -1.01
CA VAL A 151 14.89 9.21 -1.42
C VAL A 151 14.91 9.32 -2.94
N ALA A 152 13.72 9.23 -3.54
CA ALA A 152 13.50 9.44 -4.97
C ALA A 152 12.79 10.79 -5.17
N PRO A 153 13.42 11.77 -5.86
CA PRO A 153 12.72 12.95 -6.36
C PRO A 153 11.80 12.57 -7.52
N ASP A 154 10.83 13.43 -7.83
CA ASP A 154 9.91 13.31 -8.97
C ASP A 154 9.14 11.98 -9.06
N TYR A 155 8.99 11.27 -7.94
CA TYR A 155 8.32 9.99 -7.88
C TYR A 155 6.78 10.14 -7.96
N LEU A 156 6.23 11.14 -7.27
CA LEU A 156 4.81 11.52 -7.34
C LEU A 156 4.68 12.91 -7.93
N HIS A 157 4.81 12.99 -9.25
CA HIS A 157 4.77 14.26 -9.96
C HIS A 157 3.48 15.03 -9.61
N HIS A 158 3.64 16.32 -9.30
CA HIS A 158 2.58 17.23 -8.85
C HIS A 158 1.92 16.94 -7.49
N ASP A 159 2.50 16.10 -6.62
CA ASP A 159 1.99 15.99 -5.25
C ASP A 159 2.45 17.20 -4.39
N PRO A 160 1.54 18.11 -3.98
CA PRO A 160 1.94 19.29 -3.21
C PRO A 160 2.37 18.96 -1.79
N GLU A 161 1.94 17.83 -1.21
CA GLU A 161 2.28 17.47 0.17
C GLU A 161 3.70 16.91 0.29
N SER A 162 4.12 16.08 -0.67
CA SER A 162 5.46 15.50 -0.70
C SER A 162 6.45 16.29 -1.57
N LEU A 163 5.98 17.30 -2.31
CA LEU A 163 6.77 18.03 -3.31
C LEU A 163 7.41 17.10 -4.35
N GLY A 164 6.75 16.00 -4.68
CA GLY A 164 7.25 14.99 -5.61
C GLY A 164 8.19 13.94 -5.01
N TYR A 165 8.58 14.07 -3.74
CA TYR A 165 9.51 13.13 -3.10
C TYR A 165 8.80 11.88 -2.56
N ALA A 166 9.53 10.76 -2.60
CA ALA A 166 9.16 9.52 -1.90
C ALA A 166 10.41 8.82 -1.35
N ALA A 167 10.27 8.11 -0.23
CA ALA A 167 11.32 7.19 0.23
C ALA A 167 11.17 5.82 -0.46
N VAL A 168 12.23 5.35 -1.10
CA VAL A 168 12.30 3.96 -1.57
C VAL A 168 12.46 3.08 -0.35
N ILE A 169 11.49 2.22 -0.08
CA ILE A 169 11.48 1.35 1.11
C ILE A 169 11.53 -0.12 0.72
N GLU A 170 12.09 -0.95 1.61
CA GLU A 170 12.24 -2.38 1.38
C GLU A 170 11.89 -3.23 2.60
N TRP A 171 11.19 -4.34 2.35
CA TRP A 171 10.99 -5.42 3.30
C TRP A 171 11.63 -6.70 2.75
N LEU A 172 12.49 -7.35 3.54
CA LEU A 172 13.21 -8.56 3.16
C LEU A 172 12.42 -9.75 3.67
N ASN A 173 12.32 -10.78 2.84
CA ASN A 173 11.74 -12.04 3.24
C ASN A 173 12.77 -12.82 4.08
N PRO A 174 12.55 -13.00 5.40
CA PRO A 174 13.51 -13.69 6.25
C PRO A 174 13.70 -15.17 5.89
N GLU A 175 12.80 -15.77 5.12
CA GLU A 175 12.90 -17.17 4.68
C GLU A 175 13.84 -17.35 3.47
N VAL A 176 14.15 -16.27 2.76
CA VAL A 176 14.93 -16.29 1.51
C VAL A 176 16.18 -15.41 1.60
N ALA A 177 16.14 -14.35 2.40
CA ALA A 177 17.22 -13.40 2.54
C ALA A 177 18.43 -13.98 3.27
N THR A 178 19.60 -13.67 2.76
CA THR A 178 20.90 -14.01 3.36
C THR A 178 21.47 -12.81 4.12
N ALA A 179 22.50 -13.01 4.94
CA ALA A 179 23.19 -11.92 5.62
C ALA A 179 23.70 -10.83 4.65
N GLN A 180 24.12 -11.23 3.45
CA GLN A 180 24.57 -10.30 2.42
C GLN A 180 23.46 -9.35 1.96
N ASP A 181 22.22 -9.84 1.85
CA ASP A 181 21.07 -9.02 1.43
C ASP A 181 20.75 -7.93 2.47
N PHE A 182 20.97 -8.21 3.76
CA PHE A 182 20.77 -7.23 4.83
C PHE A 182 21.87 -6.16 4.84
N ASN A 183 23.12 -6.54 4.59
CA ASN A 183 24.25 -5.60 4.60
C ASN A 183 24.12 -4.50 3.53
N VAL A 184 23.61 -4.85 2.34
CA VAL A 184 23.40 -3.89 1.23
C VAL A 184 22.42 -2.76 1.60
N ARG A 185 21.51 -2.99 2.55
CA ARG A 185 20.50 -1.99 2.96
C ARG A 185 21.09 -0.84 3.74
N HIS A 186 22.15 -1.09 4.51
CA HIS A 186 22.68 -0.10 5.45
C HIS A 186 23.46 1.00 4.73
N THR A 187 24.05 0.72 3.57
CA THR A 187 24.99 1.65 2.93
C THR A 187 24.39 3.01 2.56
N SER A 188 23.11 3.07 2.19
CA SER A 188 22.53 4.29 1.59
C SER A 188 22.02 5.33 2.59
N PHE A 189 21.80 4.97 3.86
CA PHE A 189 21.45 5.91 4.94
C PHE A 189 22.41 5.86 6.14
N ALA A 190 23.33 4.89 6.22
CA ALA A 190 24.34 4.82 7.28
C ALA A 190 25.58 5.72 7.03
N GLN A 191 25.63 6.43 5.91
CA GLN A 191 26.71 7.37 5.57
C GLN A 191 26.29 8.85 5.65
N ALA A 192 25.10 9.14 6.17
CA ALA A 192 24.54 10.50 6.28
C ALA A 192 24.58 11.03 7.71
#